data_AF-A0A2K8SKT1-F1
#
_entry.id   AF-A0A2K8SKT1-F1
#
_cell.length_a   1.000
_cell.length_b   1.000
_cell.length_c   1.000
_cell.angle_alpha   90.00
_cell.angle_beta   90.00
_cell.angle_gamma   90.00
#
_symmetry.space_group_name_H-M   'P 1'
#
loop_
_entity.id
_entity.type
_entity.pdbx_description
1 polymer ?
#
loop_
_entity_poly.entity_id
_entity_poly.type
_entity_poly.pdbx_seq_one_letter_code
_entity_poly.pdbx_strand_id
1 'polypeptide(L)'
;MLAAIVNKSAIARVLGIKTTALVDYEIQSKQVVAKLKVGERTIEFQELVTEFAEYRKRSAKDMVVQPMHSHVYAVYNPKKSTSYEVKTKPSEVVCQCWDWKTNKGAFGKGLCKHSYSVLFALGFVSLQQYLAEQNQKETAMEELEPLAEIDFEALKMWQLKDLALRWGVFPAGDKRFRLTWIGALKTAQRSSKVVEMATYRVDKKAAA
;
A
#
# COMPACT_ATOMS: atom_id res chain seq x y z
N MET A 1 -0.86 6.87 -20.54
CA MET A 1 -1.84 6.26 -19.61
C MET A 1 -2.50 7.33 -18.70
N LEU A 2 -2.95 8.47 -19.24
CA LEU A 2 -3.57 9.57 -18.44
C LEU A 2 -5.11 9.56 -18.46
N ALA A 3 -5.72 8.79 -19.37
CA ALA A 3 -7.15 8.85 -19.69
C ALA A 3 -8.09 8.35 -18.57
N ALA A 4 -7.62 7.51 -17.64
CA ALA A 4 -8.48 6.93 -16.61
C ALA A 4 -8.75 7.88 -15.41
N ILE A 5 -7.89 8.88 -15.22
CA ILE A 5 -7.94 9.86 -14.12
C ILE A 5 -8.99 10.92 -14.41
N VAL A 6 -8.92 11.40 -15.64
CA VAL A 6 -9.73 12.49 -16.16
C VAL A 6 -11.01 11.87 -16.69
N ASN A 7 -11.99 11.69 -15.81
CA ASN A 7 -13.36 11.39 -16.25
C ASN A 7 -14.25 12.60 -16.02
N LYS A 8 -15.39 12.66 -16.72
CA LYS A 8 -16.34 13.79 -16.61
C LYS A 8 -16.72 14.13 -15.18
N SER A 9 -16.85 13.12 -14.31
CA SER A 9 -17.21 13.34 -12.91
C SER A 9 -16.09 13.97 -12.09
N ALA A 10 -14.83 13.57 -12.32
CA ALA A 10 -13.67 14.15 -11.66
C ALA A 10 -13.47 15.61 -12.07
N ILE A 11 -13.46 15.87 -13.39
CA ILE A 11 -13.35 17.23 -13.94
C ILE A 11 -14.45 18.13 -13.42
N ALA A 12 -15.71 17.68 -13.50
CA ALA A 12 -16.85 18.50 -13.07
C ALA A 12 -16.77 18.88 -11.59
N ARG A 13 -16.31 17.96 -10.72
CA ARG A 13 -16.13 18.24 -9.28
C ARG A 13 -15.04 19.26 -9.02
N VAL A 14 -13.88 19.12 -9.69
CA VAL A 14 -12.77 20.06 -9.52
C VAL A 14 -13.14 21.45 -10.04
N LEU A 15 -13.81 21.52 -11.20
CA LEU A 15 -14.27 22.79 -11.77
C LEU A 15 -15.49 23.40 -11.06
N GLY A 16 -16.06 22.71 -10.07
CA GLY A 16 -17.24 23.19 -9.32
C GLY A 16 -18.51 23.28 -10.16
N ILE A 17 -18.64 22.45 -11.20
CA ILE A 17 -19.79 22.45 -12.13
C ILE A 17 -20.60 21.16 -12.04
N LYS A 18 -21.86 21.22 -12.50
CA LYS A 18 -22.67 20.01 -12.71
C LYS A 18 -22.05 19.18 -13.83
N THR A 19 -22.00 17.86 -13.69
CA THR A 19 -21.48 16.96 -14.74
C THR A 19 -22.23 17.11 -16.06
N THR A 20 -23.52 17.49 -16.04
CA THR A 20 -24.33 17.76 -17.23
C THR A 20 -23.97 19.06 -17.96
N ALA A 21 -23.18 19.95 -17.34
CA ALA A 21 -22.65 21.15 -17.99
C ALA A 21 -21.37 20.87 -18.78
N LEU A 22 -20.69 19.76 -18.49
CA LEU A 22 -19.48 19.30 -19.19
C LEU A 22 -19.89 18.45 -20.39
N VAL A 23 -19.76 19.02 -21.59
CA VAL A 23 -20.09 18.37 -22.86
C VAL A 23 -19.03 17.34 -23.20
N ASP A 24 -17.76 17.74 -23.12
CA ASP A 24 -16.63 16.91 -23.47
C ASP A 24 -15.35 17.40 -22.78
N TYR A 25 -14.25 16.67 -22.90
CA TYR A 25 -12.93 17.13 -22.44
C TYR A 25 -11.81 16.52 -23.28
N GLU A 26 -10.72 17.26 -23.39
CA GLU A 26 -9.52 16.85 -24.09
C GLU A 26 -8.32 16.93 -23.15
N ILE A 27 -7.47 15.90 -23.17
CA ILE A 27 -6.22 15.88 -22.42
C ILE A 27 -5.10 16.29 -23.38
N GLN A 28 -4.53 17.46 -23.14
CA GLN A 28 -3.31 17.93 -23.79
C GLN A 28 -2.10 17.57 -22.92
N SER A 29 -0.89 17.89 -23.38
CA SER A 29 0.37 17.42 -22.76
C SER A 29 0.44 17.63 -21.24
N LYS A 30 -0.02 18.78 -20.75
CA LYS A 30 -0.04 19.13 -19.32
C LYS A 30 -1.38 19.66 -18.84
N GLN A 31 -2.36 19.78 -19.72
CA GLN A 31 -3.62 20.48 -19.44
C GLN A 31 -4.81 19.60 -19.78
N VAL A 32 -5.93 19.86 -19.11
CA VAL A 32 -7.24 19.32 -19.46
C VAL A 32 -8.12 20.47 -19.91
N VAL A 33 -8.56 20.43 -21.16
CA VAL A 33 -9.49 21.39 -21.75
C VAL A 33 -10.90 20.82 -21.63
N ALA A 34 -11.70 21.40 -20.76
CA ALA A 34 -13.08 21.03 -20.50
C ALA A 34 -14.04 21.85 -21.38
N LYS A 35 -14.72 21.19 -22.32
CA LYS A 35 -15.72 21.81 -23.20
C LYS A 35 -17.05 21.86 -22.47
N LEU A 36 -17.55 23.07 -22.21
CA LEU A 36 -18.79 23.30 -21.48
C LEU A 36 -19.93 23.61 -22.46
N LYS A 37 -21.17 23.60 -21.97
CA LYS A 37 -22.32 24.10 -22.76
C LYS A 37 -22.16 25.56 -23.17
N VAL A 38 -21.45 26.34 -22.35
CA VAL A 38 -21.16 27.76 -22.60
C VAL A 38 -19.66 27.96 -22.37
N GLY A 39 -18.90 27.96 -23.47
CA GLY A 39 -17.45 28.18 -23.46
C GLY A 39 -16.62 26.95 -23.08
N GLU A 40 -15.38 27.21 -22.67
CA GLU A 40 -14.40 26.21 -22.27
C GLU A 40 -13.63 26.65 -21.03
N ARG A 41 -13.04 25.68 -20.33
CA ARG A 41 -12.12 25.93 -19.23
C ARG A 41 -10.91 25.02 -19.35
N THR A 42 -9.74 25.56 -19.04
CA THR A 42 -8.48 24.81 -19.03
C THR A 42 -7.97 24.74 -17.60
N ILE A 43 -7.49 23.56 -17.21
CA ILE A 43 -6.85 23.32 -15.90
C ILE A 43 -5.56 22.52 -16.11
N GLU A 44 -4.52 22.86 -15.36
CA GLU A 44 -3.29 22.06 -15.34
C GLU A 44 -3.59 20.68 -14.77
N PHE A 45 -3.02 19.64 -15.37
CA PHE A 45 -3.25 18.26 -14.98
C PHE A 45 -2.85 18.00 -13.53
N GLN A 46 -1.74 18.59 -13.08
CA GLN A 46 -1.27 18.48 -11.70
C GLN A 46 -2.24 19.13 -10.71
N GLU A 47 -2.80 20.27 -11.07
CA GLU A 47 -3.81 20.96 -10.29
C GLU A 47 -5.10 20.13 -10.21
N LEU A 48 -5.55 19.58 -11.34
CA LEU A 48 -6.70 18.67 -11.40
C LEU A 48 -6.54 17.48 -10.45
N VAL A 49 -5.37 16.82 -10.47
CA VAL A 49 -5.08 15.67 -9.58
C VAL A 49 -5.09 16.10 -8.11
N THR A 50 -4.48 17.25 -7.80
CA THR A 50 -4.40 17.79 -6.43
C THR A 50 -5.79 18.11 -5.90
N GLU A 51 -6.57 18.91 -6.63
CA GLU A 51 -7.93 19.27 -6.23
C GLU A 51 -8.86 18.07 -6.12
N PHE A 52 -8.69 17.09 -7.00
CA PHE A 52 -9.48 15.86 -6.93
C PHE A 52 -9.14 15.01 -5.70
N ALA A 53 -7.86 14.94 -5.32
CA ALA A 53 -7.44 14.30 -4.09
C ALA A 53 -8.01 15.02 -2.86
N GLU A 54 -7.93 16.35 -2.83
CA GLU A 54 -8.49 17.17 -1.73
C GLU A 54 -10.01 17.06 -1.63
N TYR A 55 -10.73 17.03 -2.75
CA TYR A 55 -12.15 16.74 -2.78
C TYR A 55 -12.48 15.38 -2.13
N ARG A 56 -11.70 14.34 -2.43
CA ARG A 56 -11.90 13.01 -1.83
C ARG A 56 -11.60 13.01 -0.34
N LYS A 57 -10.54 13.70 0.09
CA LYS A 57 -10.21 13.88 1.52
C LYS A 57 -11.36 14.59 2.25
N ARG A 58 -11.89 15.69 1.72
CA ARG A 58 -13.07 16.37 2.27
C ARG A 58 -14.26 15.42 2.39
N SER A 59 -14.55 14.66 1.33
CA SER A 59 -15.65 13.69 1.29
C SER A 59 -15.47 12.51 2.24
N ALA A 60 -14.25 12.21 2.68
CA ALA A 60 -13.93 11.10 3.57
C ALA A 60 -14.21 11.42 5.05
N LYS A 61 -14.26 12.70 5.43
CA LYS A 61 -14.52 13.15 6.80
C LYS A 61 -15.93 12.79 7.31
N ASP A 62 -16.88 12.66 6.40
CA ASP A 62 -18.29 12.34 6.73
C ASP A 62 -18.55 10.82 6.86
N MET A 63 -17.51 9.99 6.74
CA MET A 63 -17.64 8.54 6.77
C MET A 63 -17.41 8.01 8.20
N VAL A 64 -18.11 6.94 8.56
CA VAL A 64 -17.93 6.25 9.84
C VAL A 64 -17.03 5.03 9.60
N VAL A 65 -15.93 4.92 10.35
CA VAL A 65 -15.01 3.79 10.29
C VAL A 65 -15.21 2.91 11.50
N GLN A 66 -15.43 1.61 11.26
CA GLN A 66 -15.51 0.60 12.31
C GLN A 66 -14.42 -0.46 12.06
N PRO A 67 -13.50 -0.69 13.02
CA PRO A 67 -12.56 -1.80 12.92
C PRO A 67 -13.30 -3.13 13.01
N MET A 68 -12.97 -4.07 12.13
CA MET A 68 -13.56 -5.42 12.12
C MET A 68 -12.62 -6.44 12.77
N HIS A 69 -11.43 -6.59 12.19
CA HIS A 69 -10.34 -7.42 12.71
C HIS A 69 -9.01 -6.85 12.20
N SER A 70 -7.88 -7.50 12.54
CA SER A 70 -6.55 -7.00 12.21
C SER A 70 -6.45 -6.51 10.77
N HIS A 71 -6.13 -5.22 10.61
CA HIS A 71 -5.97 -4.51 9.34
C HIS A 71 -7.19 -4.46 8.41
N VAL A 72 -8.40 -4.73 8.91
CA VAL A 72 -9.65 -4.69 8.12
C VAL A 72 -10.68 -3.80 8.80
N TYR A 73 -11.28 -2.92 8.00
CA TYR A 73 -12.20 -1.87 8.43
C TYR A 73 -13.45 -1.87 7.58
N ALA A 74 -14.61 -1.72 8.22
CA ALA A 74 -15.85 -1.35 7.56
C ALA A 74 -15.96 0.17 7.51
N VAL A 75 -16.22 0.74 6.35
CA VAL A 75 -16.41 2.18 6.16
C VAL A 75 -17.83 2.43 5.67
N TYR A 76 -18.64 3.04 6.54
CA TYR A 76 -20.04 3.33 6.32
C TYR A 76 -20.26 4.78 5.89
N ASN A 77 -21.08 4.97 4.86
CA ASN A 77 -21.51 6.26 4.35
C ASN A 77 -22.96 6.53 4.77
N PRO A 78 -23.21 7.33 5.82
CA PRO A 78 -24.56 7.56 6.35
C PRO A 78 -25.49 8.23 5.33
N LYS A 79 -24.94 9.04 4.42
CA LYS A 79 -25.74 9.75 3.39
C LYS A 79 -26.32 8.81 2.33
N LYS A 80 -25.75 7.62 2.13
CA LYS A 80 -26.19 6.66 1.10
C LYS A 80 -26.60 5.31 1.67
N SER A 81 -26.48 5.12 2.98
CA SER A 81 -26.67 3.83 3.64
C SER A 81 -25.86 2.70 2.98
N THR A 82 -24.63 2.99 2.55
CA THR A 82 -23.72 1.99 1.96
C THR A 82 -22.50 1.76 2.82
N SER A 83 -21.97 0.54 2.81
CA SER A 83 -20.74 0.16 3.52
C SER A 83 -19.75 -0.49 2.56
N TYR A 84 -18.46 -0.27 2.79
CA TYR A 84 -17.37 -0.89 2.04
C TYR A 84 -16.29 -1.40 2.97
N GLU A 85 -15.70 -2.54 2.62
CA GLU A 85 -14.52 -3.06 3.28
C GLU A 85 -13.24 -2.37 2.74
N VAL A 86 -12.36 -2.01 3.67
CA VAL A 86 -11.03 -1.47 3.40
C VAL A 86 -10.00 -2.29 4.17
N LYS A 87 -8.95 -2.75 3.48
CA LYS A 87 -7.83 -3.50 4.06
C LYS A 87 -6.56 -2.67 4.01
N THR A 88 -5.80 -2.64 5.10
CA THR A 88 -4.48 -2.02 5.15
C THR A 88 -3.40 -3.08 5.05
N LYS A 89 -2.36 -2.85 4.25
CA LYS A 89 -1.16 -3.68 4.16
C LYS A 89 0.06 -2.76 4.32
N PRO A 90 1.26 -3.28 4.65
CA PRO A 90 2.47 -2.45 4.70
C PRO A 90 2.69 -1.63 3.42
N SER A 91 2.39 -2.23 2.26
CA SER A 91 2.65 -1.61 0.94
C SER A 91 1.46 -0.87 0.31
N GLU A 92 0.24 -1.00 0.82
CA GLU A 92 -0.95 -0.37 0.21
C GLU A 92 -2.19 -0.33 1.12
N VAL A 93 -3.18 0.48 0.72
CA VAL A 93 -4.54 0.48 1.27
C VAL A 93 -5.50 0.06 0.17
N VAL A 94 -6.24 -1.02 0.38
CA VAL A 94 -7.11 -1.67 -0.62
C VAL A 94 -8.56 -1.45 -0.25
N CYS A 95 -9.37 -0.97 -1.21
CA CYS A 95 -10.83 -0.87 -1.05
C CYS A 95 -11.53 -1.63 -2.17
N GLN A 96 -12.65 -2.26 -1.86
CA GLN A 96 -13.43 -3.02 -2.84
C GLN A 96 -14.29 -2.15 -3.78
N CYS A 97 -14.41 -0.84 -3.51
CA CYS A 97 -15.29 0.03 -4.29
C CYS A 97 -14.77 0.27 -5.71
N TRP A 98 -15.68 0.52 -6.65
CA TRP A 98 -15.36 0.79 -8.05
C TRP A 98 -14.36 1.96 -8.22
N ASP A 99 -14.55 3.04 -7.46
CA ASP A 99 -13.67 4.22 -7.51
C ASP A 99 -12.20 3.87 -7.20
N TRP A 100 -11.95 2.97 -6.25
CA TRP A 100 -10.61 2.50 -5.92
C TRP A 100 -9.99 1.72 -7.08
N LYS A 101 -10.75 0.81 -7.69
CA LYS A 101 -10.30 -0.02 -8.82
C LYS A 101 -9.91 0.86 -10.01
N THR A 102 -10.74 1.84 -10.35
CA THR A 102 -10.45 2.81 -11.42
C THR A 102 -9.18 3.59 -11.14
N ASN A 103 -8.99 4.10 -9.91
CA ASN A 103 -7.77 4.83 -9.57
C ASN A 103 -6.54 3.91 -9.55
N LYS A 104 -6.65 2.67 -9.04
CA LYS A 104 -5.55 1.70 -9.04
C LYS A 104 -5.08 1.41 -10.46
N GLY A 105 -6.00 1.20 -11.39
CA GLY A 105 -5.67 1.01 -12.82
C GLY A 105 -5.05 2.25 -13.46
N ALA A 106 -5.43 3.44 -13.02
CA ALA A 106 -4.94 4.70 -13.56
C ALA A 106 -3.55 5.12 -13.04
N PHE A 107 -3.29 4.92 -11.74
CA PHE A 107 -2.12 5.46 -11.04
C PHE A 107 -1.15 4.39 -10.51
N GLY A 108 -1.49 3.10 -10.65
CA GLY A 108 -0.80 2.00 -9.96
C GLY A 108 -1.08 1.95 -8.45
N LYS A 109 -1.72 2.98 -7.88
CA LYS A 109 -2.15 3.09 -6.48
C LYS A 109 -3.63 3.50 -6.43
N GLY A 110 -4.43 2.77 -5.68
CA GLY A 110 -5.86 3.07 -5.53
C GLY A 110 -6.11 3.92 -4.29
N LEU A 111 -6.72 5.10 -4.47
CA LEU A 111 -7.19 5.93 -3.35
C LEU A 111 -8.60 6.42 -3.61
N CYS A 112 -9.55 5.90 -2.85
CA CYS A 112 -10.93 6.39 -2.83
C CYS A 112 -11.21 7.11 -1.51
N LYS A 113 -12.39 7.71 -1.39
CA LYS A 113 -12.82 8.34 -0.13
C LYS A 113 -12.84 7.37 1.05
N HIS A 114 -13.15 6.08 0.84
CA HIS A 114 -13.15 5.08 1.92
C HIS A 114 -11.73 4.80 2.42
N SER A 115 -10.76 4.69 1.51
CA SER A 115 -9.34 4.57 1.86
C SER A 115 -8.86 5.77 2.68
N TYR A 116 -9.22 7.00 2.28
CA TYR A 116 -8.87 8.19 3.05
C TYR A 116 -9.52 8.20 4.44
N SER A 117 -10.75 7.72 4.58
CA SER A 117 -11.42 7.65 5.87
C SER A 117 -10.69 6.72 6.84
N VAL A 118 -10.24 5.55 6.38
CA VAL A 118 -9.39 4.65 7.18
C VAL A 118 -8.05 5.29 7.52
N LEU A 119 -7.40 5.95 6.57
CA LEU A 119 -6.15 6.67 6.82
C LEU A 119 -6.32 7.72 7.94
N PHE A 120 -7.39 8.51 7.89
CA PHE A 120 -7.68 9.49 8.94
C PHE A 120 -7.96 8.84 10.30
N ALA A 121 -8.72 7.74 10.34
CA ALA A 121 -8.97 7.00 11.57
C ALA A 121 -7.68 6.41 12.19
N LEU A 122 -6.67 6.16 11.36
CA LEU A 122 -5.34 5.70 11.76
C LEU A 122 -4.36 6.85 12.06
N GLY A 123 -4.77 8.11 11.96
CA GLY A 123 -3.91 9.27 12.22
C GLY A 123 -3.05 9.74 11.04
N PHE A 124 -3.27 9.22 9.83
CA PHE A 124 -2.53 9.59 8.62
C PHE A 124 -3.31 10.57 7.75
N VAL A 125 -2.67 11.63 7.26
CA VAL A 125 -3.30 12.60 6.34
C VAL A 125 -3.15 12.23 4.87
N SER A 126 -2.29 11.27 4.55
CA SER A 126 -2.01 10.82 3.18
C SER A 126 -1.55 9.36 3.13
N LEU A 127 -1.70 8.74 1.95
CA LEU A 127 -1.13 7.41 1.70
C LEU A 127 0.40 7.42 1.81
N GLN A 128 1.05 8.50 1.36
CA GLN A 128 2.51 8.60 1.42
C GLN A 128 3.02 8.55 2.86
N GLN A 129 2.38 9.28 3.77
CA GLN A 129 2.73 9.27 5.19
C GLN A 129 2.54 7.86 5.78
N TYR A 130 1.41 7.21 5.49
CA TYR A 130 1.16 5.83 5.91
C TYR A 130 2.26 4.88 5.44
N LEU A 131 2.59 4.91 4.15
CA LEU A 131 3.63 4.02 3.59
C LEU A 131 5.01 4.31 4.17
N ALA A 132 5.35 5.57 4.42
CA ALA A 132 6.64 5.91 5.05
C ALA A 132 6.76 5.31 6.46
N GLU A 133 5.68 5.36 7.26
CA GLU A 133 5.68 4.75 8.59
C GLU A 133 5.71 3.21 8.52
N GLN A 134 5.02 2.59 7.56
CA GLN A 134 5.09 1.13 7.38
C GLN A 134 6.51 0.69 7.01
N ASN A 135 7.17 1.41 6.11
CA ASN A 135 8.55 1.13 5.73
C ASN A 135 9.50 1.27 6.93
N GLN A 136 9.34 2.30 7.75
CA GLN A 136 10.14 2.46 8.97
C GLN A 136 9.94 1.30 9.96
N LYS A 137 8.71 0.80 10.11
CA LYS A 137 8.43 -0.37 10.94
C LYS A 137 9.05 -1.63 10.39
N GLU A 138 9.04 -1.80 9.07
CA GLU A 138 9.67 -2.94 8.39
C GLU A 138 11.20 -2.90 8.59
N THR A 139 11.83 -1.74 8.36
CA THR A 139 13.27 -1.55 8.62
C THR A 139 13.63 -1.71 10.10
N ALA A 140 12.84 -1.13 11.02
CA ALA A 140 13.11 -1.27 12.45
C ALA A 140 12.95 -2.73 12.92
N MET A 141 12.00 -3.48 12.35
CA MET A 141 11.84 -4.90 12.63
C MET A 141 12.99 -5.73 12.06
N GLU A 142 13.52 -5.34 10.89
CA GLU A 142 14.72 -5.93 10.30
C GLU A 142 15.99 -5.63 11.13
N GLU A 143 16.12 -4.41 11.67
CA GLU A 143 17.24 -3.99 12.53
C GLU A 143 17.17 -4.56 13.95
N LEU A 144 15.96 -4.83 14.48
CA LEU A 144 15.73 -5.35 15.84
C LEU A 144 15.78 -6.88 15.94
N GLU A 145 16.03 -7.60 14.85
CA GLU A 145 16.61 -8.94 14.94
C GLU A 145 18.14 -8.83 14.76
N PRO A 146 18.92 -8.53 15.82
CA PRO A 146 20.19 -9.24 15.88
C PRO A 146 19.81 -10.72 15.75
N LEU A 147 20.51 -11.47 14.90
CA LEU A 147 20.46 -12.93 14.84
C LEU A 147 20.86 -13.51 16.22
N ALA A 148 20.05 -13.24 17.25
CA ALA A 148 20.00 -13.98 18.48
C ALA A 148 19.93 -15.42 18.01
N GLU A 149 20.89 -16.20 18.46
CA GLU A 149 21.06 -17.57 18.02
C GLU A 149 19.75 -18.29 18.32
N ILE A 150 18.93 -18.49 17.28
CA ILE A 150 17.67 -19.20 17.41
C ILE A 150 18.02 -20.59 17.93
N ASP A 151 17.60 -20.89 19.16
CA ASP A 151 17.74 -22.23 19.69
C ASP A 151 16.72 -23.14 19.01
N PHE A 152 17.11 -23.68 17.86
CA PHE A 152 16.31 -24.63 17.09
C PHE A 152 15.97 -25.88 17.92
N GLU A 153 16.75 -26.20 18.97
CA GLU A 153 16.46 -27.32 19.86
C GLU A 153 15.29 -27.04 20.81
N ALA A 154 14.86 -25.79 20.98
CA ALA A 154 13.65 -25.45 21.72
C ALA A 154 12.37 -25.53 20.86
N LEU A 155 12.51 -25.53 19.52
CA LEU A 155 11.35 -25.47 18.61
C LEU A 155 10.69 -26.84 18.37
N LYS A 156 9.35 -26.83 18.31
CA LYS A 156 8.55 -27.98 17.88
C LYS A 156 8.67 -28.19 16.38
N MET A 157 8.42 -29.42 15.91
CA MET A 157 8.53 -29.81 14.50
C MET A 157 7.78 -28.87 13.53
N TRP A 158 6.56 -28.46 13.88
CA TRP A 158 5.77 -27.58 13.00
C TRP A 158 6.38 -26.17 12.89
N GLN A 159 6.99 -25.68 13.97
CA GLN A 159 7.69 -24.38 13.98
C GLN A 159 8.94 -24.43 13.11
N LEU A 160 9.68 -25.55 13.16
CA LEU A 160 10.85 -25.77 12.29
C LEU A 160 10.46 -25.77 10.81
N LYS A 161 9.33 -26.40 10.45
CA LYS A 161 8.83 -26.43 9.06
C LYS A 161 8.36 -25.07 8.58
N ASP A 162 7.63 -24.32 9.42
CA ASP A 162 7.18 -22.96 9.10
C ASP A 162 8.38 -22.02 8.91
N LEU A 163 9.36 -22.09 9.82
CA LEU A 163 10.58 -21.29 9.72
C LEU A 163 11.39 -21.62 8.46
N ALA A 164 11.55 -22.91 8.14
CA ALA A 164 12.23 -23.35 6.93
C ALA A 164 11.53 -22.87 5.66
N LEU A 165 10.18 -22.87 5.63
CA LEU A 165 9.42 -22.32 4.51
C LEU A 165 9.66 -20.82 4.33
N ARG A 166 9.63 -20.04 5.42
CA ARG A 166 9.90 -18.59 5.39
C ARG A 166 11.31 -18.28 4.90
N TRP A 167 12.29 -19.12 5.28
CA TRP A 167 13.69 -18.96 4.88
C TRP A 167 14.02 -19.60 3.52
N GLY A 168 13.05 -20.24 2.85
CA GLY A 168 13.29 -20.96 1.58
C GLY A 168 14.25 -22.15 1.72
N VAL A 169 14.36 -22.74 2.91
CA VAL A 169 15.28 -23.84 3.22
C VAL A 169 14.58 -25.18 3.04
N PHE A 170 15.16 -26.05 2.24
CA PHE A 170 14.68 -27.42 2.05
C PHE A 170 15.76 -28.41 2.52
N PRO A 171 15.51 -29.18 3.60
CA PRO A 171 16.51 -30.10 4.09
C PRO A 171 16.74 -31.26 3.10
N ALA A 172 18.01 -31.64 2.93
CA ALA A 172 18.37 -32.90 2.27
C ALA A 172 18.14 -34.08 3.23
N GLY A 173 17.62 -35.19 2.73
CA GLY A 173 17.34 -36.39 3.51
C GLY A 173 15.88 -36.53 3.97
N ASP A 174 15.67 -37.40 4.97
CA ASP A 174 14.31 -37.76 5.42
C ASP A 174 13.69 -36.64 6.27
N LYS A 175 12.66 -36.00 5.70
CA LYS A 175 11.91 -34.85 6.23
C LYS A 175 10.98 -35.21 7.39
N ARG A 176 10.91 -36.48 7.79
CA ARG A 176 10.16 -36.92 8.98
C ARG A 176 10.95 -36.68 10.27
N PHE A 177 12.28 -36.61 10.21
CA PHE A 177 13.12 -36.44 11.40
C PHE A 177 13.37 -34.98 11.74
N ARG A 178 13.27 -34.65 13.04
CA ARG A 178 13.44 -33.29 13.56
C ARG A 178 14.85 -32.75 13.30
N LEU A 179 15.86 -33.60 13.51
CA LEU A 179 17.27 -33.26 13.33
C LEU A 179 17.58 -32.84 11.88
N THR A 180 16.93 -33.44 10.88
CA THR A 180 17.09 -33.07 9.47
C THR A 180 16.72 -31.60 9.23
N TRP A 181 15.63 -31.14 9.84
CA TRP A 181 15.20 -29.73 9.76
C TRP A 181 16.13 -28.79 10.51
N ILE A 182 16.50 -29.16 11.74
CA ILE A 182 17.43 -28.37 12.56
C ILE A 182 18.78 -28.20 11.87
N GLY A 183 19.34 -29.26 11.30
CA GLY A 183 20.63 -29.21 10.58
C GLY A 183 20.58 -28.28 9.36
N ALA A 184 19.51 -28.34 8.58
CA ALA A 184 19.33 -27.46 7.43
C ALA A 184 19.19 -25.99 7.83
N LEU A 185 18.39 -25.71 8.88
CA LEU A 185 18.22 -24.36 9.41
C LEU A 185 19.51 -23.79 10.03
N LYS A 186 20.26 -24.59 10.80
CA LYS A 186 21.59 -24.21 11.32
C LYS A 186 22.57 -23.88 10.18
N THR A 187 22.55 -24.67 9.11
CA THR A 187 23.39 -24.42 7.92
C THR A 187 23.00 -23.11 7.25
N ALA A 188 21.70 -22.87 7.04
CA ALA A 188 21.20 -21.64 6.47
C ALA A 188 21.55 -20.41 7.32
N GLN A 189 21.36 -20.48 8.65
CA GLN A 189 21.70 -19.39 9.57
C GLN A 189 23.18 -19.01 9.51
N ARG A 190 24.07 -20.01 9.40
CA ARG A 190 25.52 -19.78 9.24
C ARG A 190 25.83 -19.11 7.90
N SER A 191 25.22 -19.58 6.80
CA SER A 191 25.41 -18.98 5.48
C SER A 191 24.96 -17.52 5.44
N SER A 192 23.84 -17.17 6.07
CA SER A 192 23.38 -15.78 6.17
C SER A 192 24.37 -14.89 6.92
N LYS A 193 24.93 -15.36 8.05
CA LYS A 193 25.96 -14.62 8.81
C LYS A 193 27.24 -14.39 7.98
N VAL A 194 27.64 -15.35 7.15
CA VAL A 194 28.85 -15.24 6.31
C VAL A 194 28.66 -14.20 5.19
N VAL A 195 27.48 -14.16 4.55
CA VAL A 195 27.17 -13.18 3.51
C VAL A 195 27.17 -11.77 4.07
N GLU A 196 26.55 -11.56 5.23
CA GLU A 196 26.47 -10.27 5.91
C GLU A 196 27.84 -9.75 6.36
N MET A 197 28.72 -10.63 6.85
CA MET A 197 30.10 -10.27 7.18
C MET A 197 30.96 -9.94 5.95
N ALA A 198 30.68 -10.58 4.80
CA ALA A 198 31.42 -10.35 3.56
C ALA A 198 31.06 -9.00 2.92
N THR A 199 29.78 -8.64 2.87
CA THR A 199 29.32 -7.34 2.34
C THR A 199 29.86 -6.17 3.18
N TYR A 200 29.82 -6.29 4.51
CA TYR A 200 30.36 -5.27 5.42
C TYR A 200 31.86 -4.96 5.20
N ARG A 201 32.66 -5.94 4.75
CA ARG A 201 34.09 -5.74 4.46
C ARG A 201 34.36 -5.05 3.13
N VAL A 202 33.47 -5.17 2.15
CA VAL A 202 33.62 -4.55 0.82
C VAL A 202 33.33 -3.05 0.91
N ASP A 203 32.28 -2.66 1.61
CA ASP A 203 31.88 -1.25 1.73
C ASP A 203 32.90 -0.41 2.53
N LYS A 204 33.56 -0.99 3.53
CA LYS A 204 34.65 -0.32 4.26
C LYS A 204 35.92 -0.10 3.44
N LYS A 205 36.16 -0.91 2.40
CA LYS A 205 37.30 -0.71 1.49
C LYS A 205 37.03 0.34 0.42
N ALA A 206 35.76 0.63 0.11
CA ALA A 206 35.39 1.65 -0.87
C ALA A 206 35.32 3.07 -0.28
N ALA A 207 35.26 3.19 1.06
CA ALA A 207 35.19 4.45 1.78
C ALA A 207 36.53 4.93 2.37
N ALA A 208 37.64 4.26 2.04
CA ALA A 208 39.01 4.61 2.43
C ALA A 208 39.86 4.88 1.18
#